data_AF-A0ABD2C8I5-F1
#
_entry.id   AF-A0ABD2C8I5-F1
#
_cell.length_a   1.000
_cell.length_b   1.000
_cell.length_c   1.000
_cell.angle_alpha   90.00
_cell.angle_beta   90.00
_cell.angle_gamma   90.00
#
_symmetry.space_group_name_H-M   'P 1'
#
loop_
_entity.id
_entity.type
_entity.pdbx_description
1 polymer ?
#
loop_
_entity_poly.entity_id
_entity_poly.type
_entity_poly.pdbx_seq_one_letter_code
_entity_poly.pdbx_strand_id
1 'polypeptide(L)'
;MRALVQLAVEKLHSELAIAQHDDALFAHLVDEALGFERELRETLLYPSSQPATVFVLTQAHIFVKWINMEKKYATEKMDAILNSNTAWEILSGPDINDMKETECANAFLTLLTTISDRYKHLPQPGHRLQFLELQLELIDDWRVRLLQLLHEDCVDPLASLMPCILNTLHYVANVLDEWGVTVHFLQLHFFKKQFEAVECATDEGKDVTEHIGEIEGTVFDEAVALLRRLEKELVNEISDSVALDVKAKSRSYRTDKWFAMQSAKEVASLSVTPSGCPMFQELGTRLHVLHEALTLPLFHQAWKQLACQFDQFLLEEVVLVNHFNIGGAEQLQYDIFRNLFPLFGLYISKPESFFPLIKEACVLLNILIGSAMLLLDALNTSDEVTAKEILADVGVHKMSPDVAIKIIQSRTDVIYE
;
A
#
# COMPACT_ATOMS: atom_id res chain seq x y z
N MET A 1 9.45 -4.38 -52.50
CA MET A 1 9.06 -4.72 -51.12
C MET A 1 7.55 -4.88 -50.97
N ARG A 2 6.72 -3.87 -51.27
CA ARG A 2 5.24 -3.98 -51.15
C ARG A 2 4.61 -5.23 -51.76
N ALA A 3 4.92 -5.55 -53.02
CA ALA A 3 4.38 -6.73 -53.68
C ALA A 3 4.81 -8.06 -53.00
N LEU A 4 6.00 -8.11 -52.39
CA LEU A 4 6.47 -9.29 -51.67
C LEU A 4 5.73 -9.46 -50.35
N VAL A 5 5.48 -8.37 -49.62
CA VAL A 5 4.66 -8.39 -48.39
C VAL A 5 3.23 -8.78 -48.70
N GLN A 6 2.68 -8.32 -49.83
CA GLN A 6 1.35 -8.73 -50.30
C GLN A 6 1.27 -10.25 -50.55
N LEU A 7 2.30 -10.85 -51.14
CA LEU A 7 2.36 -12.32 -51.30
C LEU A 7 2.40 -13.04 -49.94
N ALA A 8 3.10 -12.49 -48.95
CA ALA A 8 3.11 -13.03 -47.59
C ALA A 8 1.73 -12.93 -46.93
N VAL A 9 1.00 -11.83 -47.12
CA VAL A 9 -0.38 -11.64 -46.65
C VAL A 9 -1.31 -12.70 -47.25
N GLU A 10 -1.25 -12.90 -48.57
CA GLU A 10 -2.08 -13.90 -49.27
C GLU A 10 -1.75 -15.32 -48.81
N LYS A 11 -0.46 -15.62 -48.62
CA LYS A 11 0.00 -16.90 -48.12
C LYS A 11 -0.52 -17.17 -46.71
N LEU A 12 -0.34 -16.21 -45.79
CA LEU A 12 -0.83 -16.29 -44.42
C LEU A 12 -2.35 -16.51 -44.38
N HIS A 13 -3.11 -15.78 -45.21
CA HIS A 13 -4.55 -15.95 -45.31
C HIS A 13 -4.96 -17.37 -45.75
N SER A 14 -4.23 -17.96 -46.71
CA SER A 14 -4.50 -19.33 -47.16
C SER A 14 -4.18 -20.38 -46.09
N GLU A 15 -3.12 -20.18 -45.29
CA GLU A 15 -2.71 -21.11 -44.25
C GLU A 15 -3.57 -21.01 -42.99
N LEU A 16 -4.04 -19.80 -42.68
CA LEU A 16 -4.92 -19.55 -41.55
C LEU A 16 -6.20 -20.37 -41.61
N ALA A 17 -6.74 -20.63 -42.81
CA ALA A 17 -7.92 -21.46 -43.00
C ALA A 17 -7.77 -22.88 -42.40
N ILE A 18 -6.54 -23.40 -42.38
CA ILE A 18 -6.19 -24.71 -41.82
C ILE A 18 -5.75 -24.55 -40.35
N ALA A 19 -4.87 -23.58 -40.09
CA ALA A 19 -4.26 -23.37 -38.78
C ALA A 19 -5.25 -22.96 -37.69
N GLN A 20 -6.33 -22.25 -38.03
CA GLN A 20 -7.31 -21.77 -37.06
C GLN A 20 -8.02 -22.89 -36.25
N HIS A 21 -7.93 -24.15 -36.66
CA HIS A 21 -8.58 -25.27 -35.98
C HIS A 21 -7.69 -25.97 -34.93
N ASP A 22 -6.39 -25.68 -34.92
CA ASP A 22 -5.43 -26.20 -33.95
C ASP A 22 -4.83 -25.01 -33.18
N ASP A 23 -5.05 -24.95 -31.87
CA ASP A 23 -4.64 -23.82 -31.05
C ASP A 23 -3.11 -23.66 -31.00
N ALA A 24 -2.34 -24.76 -31.01
CA ALA A 24 -0.88 -24.67 -31.02
C ALA A 24 -0.37 -24.15 -32.36
N LEU A 25 -0.92 -24.67 -33.47
CA LEU A 25 -0.55 -24.19 -34.81
C LEU A 25 -0.96 -22.73 -35.02
N PHE A 26 -2.12 -22.33 -34.51
CA PHE A 26 -2.57 -20.94 -34.57
C PHE A 26 -1.68 -20.01 -33.71
N ALA A 27 -1.30 -20.41 -32.49
CA ALA A 27 -0.38 -19.63 -31.65
C ALA A 27 0.97 -19.41 -32.35
N HIS A 28 1.57 -20.47 -32.89
CA HIS A 28 2.81 -20.36 -33.66
C HIS A 28 2.67 -19.45 -34.88
N LEU A 29 1.54 -19.54 -35.60
CA LEU A 29 1.27 -18.69 -36.75
C LEU A 29 1.20 -17.20 -36.36
N VAL A 30 0.59 -16.89 -35.20
CA VAL A 30 0.54 -15.53 -34.67
C VAL A 30 1.94 -15.04 -34.30
N ASP A 31 2.75 -15.86 -33.62
CA ASP A 31 4.11 -15.50 -33.22
C ASP A 31 4.99 -15.15 -34.43
N GLU A 32 4.96 -15.99 -35.46
CA GLU A 32 5.70 -15.75 -36.70
C GLU A 32 5.19 -14.49 -37.43
N ALA A 33 3.87 -14.27 -37.47
CA ALA A 33 3.31 -13.09 -38.11
C ALA A 33 3.69 -11.78 -37.39
N LEU A 34 3.72 -11.78 -36.05
CA LEU A 34 4.14 -10.63 -35.24
C LEU A 34 5.65 -10.42 -35.29
N GLY A 35 6.44 -11.50 -35.31
CA GLY A 35 7.88 -11.46 -35.51
C GLY A 35 8.24 -10.84 -36.86
N PHE A 36 7.58 -11.31 -37.92
CA PHE A 36 7.72 -10.76 -39.27
C PHE A 36 7.36 -9.26 -39.32
N GLU A 37 6.24 -8.86 -38.72
CA GLU A 37 5.84 -7.45 -38.68
C GLU A 37 6.87 -6.58 -37.95
N ARG A 38 7.41 -7.07 -36.83
CA ARG A 38 8.43 -6.35 -36.05
C ARG A 38 9.67 -6.08 -36.89
N GLU A 39 10.22 -7.10 -37.54
CA GLU A 39 11.39 -6.97 -38.41
C GLU A 39 11.11 -6.00 -39.57
N LEU A 40 9.92 -6.10 -40.17
CA LEU A 40 9.49 -5.24 -41.27
C LEU A 40 9.42 -3.76 -40.86
N ARG A 41 8.93 -3.47 -39.65
CA ARG A 41 8.74 -2.10 -39.14
C ARG A 41 10.01 -1.50 -38.56
N GLU A 42 10.67 -2.23 -37.68
CA GLU A 42 11.78 -1.73 -36.88
C GLU A 42 13.09 -1.80 -37.65
N THR A 43 13.32 -2.88 -38.41
CA THR A 43 14.58 -3.08 -39.14
C THR A 43 14.51 -2.52 -40.56
N LEU A 44 13.42 -2.80 -41.28
CA LEU A 44 13.28 -2.41 -42.68
C LEU A 44 12.54 -1.07 -42.89
N LEU A 45 12.08 -0.42 -41.81
CA LEU A 45 11.37 0.87 -41.82
C LEU A 45 10.18 0.88 -42.79
N TYR A 46 9.49 -0.25 -42.92
CA TYR A 46 8.37 -0.36 -43.84
C TYR A 46 7.16 0.48 -43.38
N PRO A 47 6.53 1.30 -44.24
CA PRO A 47 5.51 2.26 -43.83
C PRO A 47 4.21 1.64 -43.30
N SER A 48 3.66 2.15 -42.19
CA SER A 48 2.41 1.68 -41.53
C SER A 48 1.16 1.73 -42.41
N SER A 49 1.20 2.55 -43.46
CA SER A 49 0.13 2.70 -44.45
C SER A 49 0.07 1.57 -45.49
N GLN A 50 1.00 0.62 -45.47
CA GLN A 50 1.11 -0.44 -46.46
C GLN A 50 0.63 -1.80 -45.92
N PRO A 51 0.30 -2.77 -46.80
CA PRO A 51 -0.17 -4.10 -46.39
C PRO A 51 0.75 -4.78 -45.38
N ALA A 52 0.17 -5.42 -44.36
CA ALA A 52 0.86 -6.11 -43.28
C ALA A 52 0.18 -7.46 -43.04
N THR A 53 0.98 -8.49 -42.71
CA THR A 53 0.48 -9.85 -42.39
C THR A 53 -0.50 -9.82 -41.21
N VAL A 54 -0.29 -8.91 -40.26
CA VAL A 54 -1.16 -8.66 -39.11
C VAL A 54 -2.60 -8.30 -39.52
N PHE A 55 -2.84 -7.77 -40.72
CA PHE A 55 -4.21 -7.53 -41.22
C PHE A 55 -5.02 -8.81 -41.39
N VAL A 56 -4.37 -9.95 -41.59
CA VAL A 56 -5.05 -11.25 -41.66
C VAL A 56 -5.52 -11.68 -40.28
N LEU A 57 -4.68 -11.48 -39.25
CA LEU A 57 -4.98 -11.85 -37.87
C LEU A 57 -6.01 -10.94 -37.20
N THR A 58 -6.15 -9.72 -37.72
CA THR A 58 -7.09 -8.70 -37.21
C THR A 58 -8.45 -8.74 -37.90
N GLN A 59 -8.74 -9.78 -38.70
CA GLN A 59 -10.10 -10.05 -39.18
C GLN A 59 -11.00 -10.42 -37.98
N ALA A 60 -12.20 -9.84 -37.88
CA ALA A 60 -13.02 -9.87 -36.67
C ALA A 60 -13.13 -11.24 -35.97
N HIS A 61 -13.50 -12.30 -36.70
CA HIS A 61 -13.65 -13.64 -36.12
C HIS A 61 -12.32 -14.26 -35.65
N ILE A 62 -11.23 -13.99 -36.37
CA ILE A 62 -9.88 -14.46 -36.04
C ILE A 62 -9.33 -13.70 -34.84
N PHE A 63 -9.56 -12.39 -34.81
CA PHE A 63 -9.10 -11.52 -33.73
C PHE A 63 -9.75 -11.89 -32.40
N VAL A 64 -11.06 -12.19 -32.40
CA VAL A 64 -11.77 -12.70 -31.22
C VAL A 64 -11.20 -14.04 -30.77
N LYS A 65 -10.94 -14.98 -31.70
CA LYS A 65 -10.26 -16.25 -31.36
C LYS A 65 -8.89 -15.98 -30.73
N TRP A 66 -8.14 -15.04 -31.29
CA TRP A 66 -6.81 -14.69 -30.80
C TRP A 66 -6.87 -14.14 -29.37
N ILE A 67 -7.70 -13.13 -29.09
CA ILE A 67 -7.86 -12.59 -27.72
C ILE A 67 -8.27 -13.69 -26.74
N ASN A 68 -9.23 -14.55 -27.09
CA ASN A 68 -9.67 -15.64 -26.21
C ASN A 68 -8.55 -16.65 -25.93
N MET A 69 -7.72 -16.94 -26.92
CA MET A 69 -6.56 -17.82 -26.76
C MET A 69 -5.50 -17.17 -25.87
N GLU A 70 -5.19 -15.89 -26.06
CA GLU A 70 -4.25 -15.14 -25.22
C GLU A 70 -4.72 -15.10 -23.76
N LYS A 71 -6.01 -14.81 -23.55
CA LYS A 71 -6.62 -14.86 -22.23
C LYS A 71 -6.42 -16.22 -21.57
N LYS A 72 -6.76 -17.31 -22.27
CA LYS A 72 -6.60 -18.68 -21.75
C LYS A 72 -5.16 -18.95 -21.33
N TYR A 73 -4.19 -18.67 -22.20
CA TYR A 73 -2.78 -18.92 -21.88
C TYR A 73 -2.26 -18.01 -20.76
N ALA A 74 -2.66 -16.75 -20.74
CA ALA A 74 -2.26 -15.81 -19.70
C ALA A 74 -2.82 -16.23 -18.33
N THR A 75 -4.08 -16.70 -18.27
CA THR A 75 -4.68 -17.25 -17.06
C THR A 75 -3.93 -18.50 -16.58
N GLU A 76 -3.65 -19.46 -17.47
CA GLU A 76 -2.88 -20.66 -17.12
C GLU A 76 -1.47 -20.32 -16.60
N LYS A 77 -0.82 -19.30 -17.19
CA LYS A 77 0.49 -18.80 -16.74
C LYS A 77 0.40 -18.10 -15.40
N MET A 78 -0.64 -17.29 -15.17
CA MET A 78 -0.87 -16.63 -13.89
C MET A 78 -1.05 -17.66 -12.77
N ASP A 79 -1.85 -18.70 -13.01
CA ASP A 79 -2.05 -19.78 -12.05
C ASP A 79 -0.72 -20.53 -11.78
N ALA A 80 0.10 -20.75 -12.81
CA ALA A 80 1.42 -21.36 -12.64
C ALA A 80 2.39 -20.47 -11.83
N ILE A 81 2.32 -19.14 -12.00
CA ILE A 81 3.13 -18.18 -11.22
C ILE A 81 2.75 -18.25 -9.74
N LEU A 82 1.45 -18.19 -9.43
CA LEU A 82 0.96 -18.17 -8.05
C LEU A 82 1.18 -19.51 -7.32
N ASN A 83 1.15 -20.62 -8.04
CA ASN A 83 1.42 -21.96 -7.50
C ASN A 83 2.91 -22.34 -7.50
N SER A 84 3.82 -21.45 -7.94
CA SER A 84 5.26 -21.73 -7.89
C SER A 84 5.73 -21.82 -6.44
N ASN A 85 6.57 -22.81 -6.15
CA ASN A 85 7.17 -22.98 -4.82
C ASN A 85 8.01 -21.77 -4.39
N THR A 86 8.53 -21.01 -5.36
CA THR A 86 9.39 -19.84 -5.15
C THR A 86 8.66 -18.52 -5.36
N ALA A 87 7.34 -18.54 -5.63
CA ALA A 87 6.55 -17.36 -5.97
C ALA A 87 6.75 -16.19 -4.98
N TRP A 88 6.92 -16.52 -3.70
CA TRP A 88 6.98 -15.55 -2.60
C TRP A 88 8.39 -15.31 -2.08
N GLU A 89 9.41 -15.87 -2.73
CA GLU A 89 10.80 -15.61 -2.39
C GLU A 89 11.20 -14.20 -2.84
N ILE A 90 11.96 -13.52 -1.99
CA ILE A 90 12.49 -12.18 -2.28
C ILE A 90 13.70 -12.33 -3.21
N LEU A 91 13.66 -11.64 -4.34
CA LEU A 91 14.75 -11.58 -5.29
C LEU A 91 15.95 -10.86 -4.65
N SER A 92 17.08 -11.55 -4.58
CA SER A 92 18.32 -11.03 -3.99
C SER A 92 19.22 -10.43 -5.07
N GLY A 93 19.60 -9.15 -4.92
CA GLY A 93 20.54 -8.48 -5.82
C GLY A 93 21.24 -7.30 -5.14
N PRO A 94 22.43 -6.88 -5.62
CA PRO A 94 23.25 -5.84 -4.97
C PRO A 94 22.57 -4.47 -4.88
N ASP A 95 21.54 -4.22 -5.70
CA ASP A 95 20.77 -2.97 -5.76
C ASP A 95 19.29 -3.11 -5.30
N ILE A 96 18.86 -4.30 -4.83
CA ILE A 96 17.43 -4.66 -4.65
C ILE A 96 16.98 -4.63 -3.17
N ASN A 97 17.90 -4.41 -2.23
CA ASN A 97 17.70 -4.76 -0.82
C ASN A 97 16.52 -4.05 -0.13
N ASP A 98 16.13 -2.86 -0.61
CA ASP A 98 15.05 -2.08 0.01
C ASP A 98 13.66 -2.34 -0.59
N MET A 99 13.58 -2.89 -1.81
CA MET A 99 12.33 -3.05 -2.55
C MET A 99 11.58 -4.35 -2.24
N LYS A 100 12.25 -5.33 -1.64
CA LYS A 100 11.69 -6.66 -1.29
C LYS A 100 10.83 -7.26 -2.40
N GLU A 101 11.34 -7.16 -3.64
CA GLU A 101 10.64 -7.64 -4.83
C GLU A 101 10.53 -9.17 -4.78
N THR A 102 9.33 -9.69 -4.94
CA THR A 102 9.06 -11.14 -4.97
C THR A 102 9.14 -11.70 -6.40
N GLU A 103 9.46 -12.99 -6.55
CA GLU A 103 9.41 -13.66 -7.86
C GLU A 103 8.02 -13.55 -8.53
N CYS A 104 6.93 -13.66 -7.77
CA CYS A 104 5.56 -13.51 -8.26
C CYS A 104 5.35 -12.16 -8.95
N ALA A 105 5.77 -11.07 -8.31
CA ALA A 105 5.66 -9.72 -8.86
C ALA A 105 6.39 -9.60 -10.20
N ASN A 106 7.65 -10.02 -10.25
CA ASN A 106 8.47 -9.98 -11.45
C ASN A 106 7.86 -10.83 -12.59
N ALA A 107 7.45 -12.06 -12.28
CA ALA A 107 6.86 -12.97 -13.25
C ALA A 107 5.52 -12.45 -13.79
N PHE A 108 4.70 -11.84 -12.92
CA PHE A 108 3.43 -11.23 -13.33
C PHE A 108 3.64 -10.00 -14.22
N LEU A 109 4.56 -9.11 -13.87
CA LEU A 109 4.91 -7.96 -14.73
C LEU A 109 5.51 -8.40 -16.06
N THR A 110 6.29 -9.50 -16.08
CA THR A 110 6.80 -10.11 -17.32
C THR A 110 5.66 -10.65 -18.18
N LEU A 111 4.64 -11.28 -17.58
CA LEU A 111 3.43 -11.71 -18.28
C LEU A 111 2.72 -10.51 -18.92
N LEU A 112 2.49 -9.43 -18.19
CA LEU A 112 1.86 -8.21 -18.71
C LEU A 112 2.68 -7.55 -19.82
N THR A 113 4.01 -7.54 -19.71
CA THR A 113 4.92 -7.05 -20.76
C THR A 113 4.80 -7.91 -22.01
N THR A 114 4.73 -9.23 -21.86
CA THR A 114 4.54 -10.17 -22.96
C THR A 114 3.23 -9.89 -23.70
N ILE A 115 2.14 -9.63 -22.98
CA ILE A 115 0.85 -9.22 -23.57
C ILE A 115 0.99 -7.89 -24.30
N SER A 116 1.66 -6.89 -23.70
CA SER A 116 1.93 -5.59 -24.32
C SER A 116 2.65 -5.73 -25.67
N ASP A 117 3.64 -6.62 -25.74
CA ASP A 117 4.38 -6.91 -26.96
C ASP A 117 3.54 -7.54 -28.08
N ARG A 118 2.43 -8.22 -27.74
CA ARG A 118 1.49 -8.79 -28.71
C ARG A 118 0.79 -7.70 -29.52
N TYR A 119 0.42 -6.60 -28.86
CA TYR A 119 -0.51 -5.63 -29.44
C TYR A 119 0.10 -4.26 -29.75
N LYS A 120 1.27 -3.90 -29.18
CA LYS A 120 1.83 -2.55 -29.30
C LYS A 120 2.02 -2.05 -30.74
N HIS A 121 2.24 -2.96 -31.68
CA HIS A 121 2.43 -2.66 -33.10
C HIS A 121 1.20 -2.87 -33.97
N LEU A 122 0.05 -3.26 -33.41
CA LEU A 122 -1.16 -3.47 -34.20
C LEU A 122 -1.56 -2.17 -34.91
N PRO A 123 -1.98 -2.22 -36.18
CA PRO A 123 -2.18 -1.00 -36.97
C PRO A 123 -3.39 -0.18 -36.53
N GLN A 124 -4.46 -0.82 -36.05
CA GLN A 124 -5.68 -0.14 -35.66
C GLN A 124 -5.73 0.11 -34.14
N PRO A 125 -6.00 1.34 -33.69
CA PRO A 125 -6.12 1.67 -32.27
C PRO A 125 -7.15 0.81 -31.53
N GLY A 126 -8.32 0.54 -32.14
CA GLY A 126 -9.37 -0.27 -31.52
C GLY A 126 -8.90 -1.69 -31.15
N HIS A 127 -8.07 -2.33 -31.98
CA HIS A 127 -7.49 -3.63 -31.65
C HIS A 127 -6.51 -3.56 -30.47
N ARG A 128 -5.76 -2.46 -30.34
CA ARG A 128 -4.88 -2.24 -29.18
C ARG A 128 -5.69 -2.06 -27.90
N LEU A 129 -6.80 -1.32 -27.98
CA LEU A 129 -7.69 -1.10 -26.84
C LEU A 129 -8.35 -2.40 -26.35
N GLN A 130 -8.77 -3.30 -27.26
CA GLN A 130 -9.31 -4.62 -26.86
C GLN A 130 -8.27 -5.49 -26.15
N PHE A 131 -7.00 -5.41 -26.54
CA PHE A 131 -5.92 -6.10 -25.80
C PHE A 131 -5.58 -5.42 -24.47
N LEU A 132 -5.67 -4.08 -24.40
CA LEU A 132 -5.54 -3.35 -23.15
C LEU A 132 -6.65 -3.77 -22.16
N GLU A 133 -7.90 -3.95 -22.63
CA GLU A 133 -8.99 -4.47 -21.81
C GLU A 133 -8.65 -5.86 -21.25
N LEU A 134 -8.09 -6.76 -22.06
CA LEU A 134 -7.58 -8.05 -21.58
C LEU A 134 -6.48 -7.86 -20.51
N GLN A 135 -5.54 -6.94 -20.72
CA GLN A 135 -4.46 -6.68 -19.76
C GLN A 135 -5.00 -6.15 -18.42
N LEU A 136 -5.99 -5.27 -18.45
CA LEU A 136 -6.68 -4.75 -17.26
C LEU A 136 -7.48 -5.84 -16.56
N GLU A 137 -8.16 -6.71 -17.33
CA GLU A 137 -8.85 -7.88 -16.79
C GLU A 137 -7.87 -8.79 -16.04
N LEU A 138 -6.70 -9.10 -16.61
CA LEU A 138 -5.67 -9.92 -15.96
C LEU A 138 -5.15 -9.31 -14.65
N ILE A 139 -5.05 -7.97 -14.55
CA ILE A 139 -4.66 -7.29 -13.31
C ILE A 139 -5.73 -7.48 -12.22
N ASP A 140 -7.00 -7.35 -12.59
CA ASP A 140 -8.10 -7.56 -11.64
C ASP A 140 -8.20 -9.02 -11.20
N ASP A 141 -8.10 -9.94 -12.16
CA ASP A 141 -8.08 -11.38 -11.93
C ASP A 141 -6.94 -11.82 -11.00
N TRP A 142 -5.76 -11.22 -11.15
CA TRP A 142 -4.61 -11.45 -10.28
C TRP A 142 -4.88 -10.91 -8.88
N ARG A 143 -5.40 -9.69 -8.75
CA ARG A 143 -5.80 -9.08 -7.47
C ARG A 143 -6.81 -9.95 -6.71
N VAL A 144 -7.81 -10.51 -7.40
CA VAL A 144 -8.82 -11.40 -6.79
C VAL A 144 -8.19 -12.71 -6.32
N ARG A 145 -7.26 -13.30 -7.08
CA ARG A 145 -6.54 -14.51 -6.64
C ARG A 145 -5.63 -14.25 -5.44
N LEU A 146 -4.93 -13.11 -5.39
CA LEU A 146 -4.15 -12.71 -4.21
C LEU A 146 -5.03 -12.61 -2.96
N LEU A 147 -6.22 -12.02 -3.10
CA LEU A 147 -7.21 -11.98 -2.02
C LEU A 147 -7.60 -13.37 -1.54
N GLN A 148 -7.78 -14.34 -2.43
CA GLN A 148 -8.11 -15.72 -2.04
C GLN A 148 -7.00 -16.38 -1.23
N LEU A 149 -5.73 -16.14 -1.58
CA LEU A 149 -4.57 -16.66 -0.86
C LEU A 149 -4.43 -16.09 0.56
N LEU A 150 -4.96 -14.89 0.81
CA LEU A 150 -4.91 -14.25 2.13
C LEU A 150 -5.89 -14.83 3.14
N HIS A 151 -6.98 -15.46 2.69
CA HIS A 151 -8.04 -15.96 3.57
C HIS A 151 -7.82 -17.42 4.04
N GLU A 152 -6.64 -18.00 3.81
CA GLU A 152 -6.28 -19.30 4.36
C GLU A 152 -5.96 -19.17 5.86
N ASP A 153 -6.71 -19.89 6.71
CA ASP A 153 -6.72 -19.87 8.20
C ASP A 153 -5.42 -19.36 8.86
N CYS A 154 -5.29 -18.03 9.02
CA CYS A 154 -4.11 -17.42 9.60
C CYS A 154 -4.37 -16.88 11.02
N VAL A 155 -3.52 -17.29 11.97
CA VAL A 155 -3.57 -16.82 13.37
C VAL A 155 -2.76 -15.55 13.59
N ASP A 156 -1.67 -15.35 12.83
CA ASP A 156 -0.78 -14.18 12.92
C ASP A 156 -0.47 -13.63 11.52
N PRO A 157 -1.15 -12.54 11.10
CA PRO A 157 -0.96 -11.94 9.78
C PRO A 157 0.50 -11.61 9.47
N LEU A 158 1.29 -11.18 10.47
CA LEU A 158 2.68 -10.80 10.28
C LEU A 158 3.61 -12.00 10.02
N ALA A 159 3.26 -13.18 10.54
CA ALA A 159 4.03 -14.42 10.34
C ALA A 159 3.51 -15.25 9.13
N SER A 160 2.56 -14.69 8.37
CA SER A 160 1.85 -15.36 7.28
C SER A 160 2.42 -15.02 5.91
N LEU A 161 1.69 -15.39 4.86
CA LEU A 161 1.98 -14.96 3.49
C LEU A 161 1.66 -13.48 3.23
N MET A 162 0.87 -12.84 4.09
CA MET A 162 0.38 -11.48 3.91
C MET A 162 1.48 -10.42 3.70
N PRO A 163 2.62 -10.41 4.43
CA PRO A 163 3.69 -9.44 4.17
C PRO A 163 4.30 -9.58 2.77
N CYS A 164 4.45 -10.81 2.27
CA CYS A 164 4.95 -11.05 0.92
C CYS A 164 3.95 -10.52 -0.12
N ILE A 165 2.67 -10.89 -0.01
CA ILE A 165 1.61 -10.40 -0.91
C ILE A 165 1.52 -8.87 -0.86
N LEU A 166 1.66 -8.27 0.31
CA LEU A 166 1.62 -6.83 0.48
C LEU A 166 2.80 -6.13 -0.23
N ASN A 167 4.03 -6.66 -0.11
CA ASN A 167 5.18 -6.14 -0.86
C ASN A 167 4.98 -6.30 -2.38
N THR A 168 4.46 -7.46 -2.81
CA THR A 168 4.13 -7.75 -4.21
C THR A 168 3.12 -6.75 -4.78
N LEU A 169 2.02 -6.48 -4.06
CA LEU A 169 1.00 -5.50 -4.44
C LEU A 169 1.59 -4.09 -4.58
N HIS A 170 2.36 -3.67 -3.57
CA HIS A 170 2.97 -2.34 -3.56
C HIS A 170 3.93 -2.15 -4.73
N TYR A 171 4.76 -3.15 -5.02
CA TYR A 171 5.71 -3.11 -6.14
C TYR A 171 4.99 -3.05 -7.49
N VAL A 172 4.03 -3.96 -7.74
CA VAL A 172 3.27 -3.98 -9.00
C VAL A 172 2.51 -2.67 -9.20
N ALA A 173 1.89 -2.12 -8.16
CA ALA A 173 1.20 -0.83 -8.26
C ALA A 173 2.15 0.32 -8.65
N ASN A 174 3.35 0.39 -8.05
CA ASN A 174 4.36 1.39 -8.42
C ASN A 174 4.80 1.23 -9.89
N VAL A 175 5.03 0.01 -10.36
CA VAL A 175 5.43 -0.23 -11.75
C VAL A 175 4.31 0.14 -12.73
N LEU A 176 3.04 -0.12 -12.38
CA LEU A 176 1.91 0.29 -13.20
C LEU A 176 1.75 1.82 -13.26
N ASP A 177 2.00 2.53 -12.16
CA ASP A 177 2.07 4.00 -12.13
C ASP A 177 3.14 4.51 -13.12
N GLU A 178 4.33 3.90 -13.11
CA GLU A 178 5.42 4.23 -14.04
C GLU A 178 5.09 3.87 -15.49
N TRP A 179 4.43 2.74 -15.73
CA TRP A 179 4.00 2.33 -17.07
C TRP A 179 2.96 3.28 -17.63
N GLY A 180 2.01 3.74 -16.81
CA GLY A 180 0.93 4.64 -17.22
C GLY A 180 1.41 5.93 -17.87
N VAL A 181 2.59 6.43 -17.48
CA VAL A 181 3.20 7.65 -18.03
C VAL A 181 4.12 7.42 -19.23
N THR A 182 4.30 6.18 -19.67
CA THR A 182 5.08 5.89 -20.89
C THR A 182 4.31 6.28 -22.15
N VAL A 183 5.05 6.60 -23.22
CA VAL A 183 4.47 7.02 -24.51
C VAL A 183 3.44 6.00 -25.03
N HIS A 184 3.71 4.70 -24.87
CA HIS A 184 2.81 3.65 -25.33
C HIS A 184 1.45 3.73 -24.63
N PHE A 185 1.43 3.75 -23.30
CA PHE A 185 0.18 3.75 -22.53
C PHE A 185 -0.54 5.11 -22.55
N LEU A 186 0.19 6.22 -22.63
CA LEU A 186 -0.40 7.54 -22.88
C LEU A 186 -1.12 7.61 -24.23
N GLN A 187 -0.56 6.98 -25.27
CA GLN A 187 -1.23 6.88 -26.57
C GLN A 187 -2.51 6.04 -26.49
N LEU A 188 -2.50 4.94 -25.74
CA LEU A 188 -3.71 4.13 -25.54
C LEU A 188 -4.78 4.91 -24.77
N HIS A 189 -4.40 5.66 -23.74
CA HIS A 189 -5.31 6.54 -23.00
C HIS A 189 -5.96 7.57 -23.92
N PHE A 190 -5.14 8.22 -24.75
CA PHE A 190 -5.61 9.16 -25.76
C PHE A 190 -6.63 8.50 -26.72
N PHE A 191 -6.31 7.32 -27.24
CA PHE A 191 -7.24 6.60 -28.12
C PHE A 191 -8.54 6.25 -27.40
N LYS A 192 -8.47 5.72 -26.18
CA LYS A 192 -9.64 5.38 -25.37
C LYS A 192 -10.56 6.59 -25.20
N LYS A 193 -10.00 7.75 -24.81
CA LYS A 193 -10.75 9.00 -24.66
C LYS A 193 -11.36 9.50 -25.96
N GLN A 194 -10.66 9.33 -27.08
CA GLN A 194 -11.19 9.68 -28.40
C GLN A 194 -12.39 8.81 -28.78
N PHE A 195 -12.34 7.49 -28.52
CA PHE A 195 -13.47 6.60 -28.75
C PHE A 195 -14.66 6.94 -27.85
N GLU A 196 -14.43 7.13 -26.55
CA GLU A 196 -15.47 7.54 -25.58
C GLU A 196 -16.16 8.86 -26.00
N ALA A 197 -15.38 9.85 -26.45
CA ALA A 197 -15.93 11.12 -26.91
C ALA A 197 -16.80 10.97 -28.17
N VAL A 198 -16.42 10.08 -29.10
CA VAL A 198 -17.22 9.79 -30.30
C VAL A 198 -18.52 9.09 -29.94
N GLU A 199 -18.49 8.10 -29.04
CA GLU A 199 -19.69 7.41 -28.55
C GLU A 199 -20.66 8.38 -27.85
N CYS A 200 -20.16 9.22 -26.95
CA CYS A 200 -20.97 10.26 -26.30
C CYS A 200 -21.55 11.26 -27.30
N ALA A 201 -20.79 11.67 -28.32
CA ALA A 201 -21.26 12.58 -29.36
C ALA A 201 -22.36 11.96 -30.24
N THR A 202 -22.28 10.65 -30.51
CA THR A 202 -23.34 9.93 -31.24
C THR A 202 -24.63 9.82 -30.43
N ASP A 203 -24.53 9.70 -29.11
CA ASP A 203 -25.69 9.61 -28.21
C ASP A 203 -26.31 10.98 -27.90
N GLU A 204 -25.52 12.05 -27.79
CA GLU A 204 -25.98 13.39 -27.43
C GLU A 204 -26.16 14.37 -28.60
N GLY A 205 -25.72 14.02 -29.82
CA GLY A 205 -25.85 14.85 -31.02
C GLY A 205 -25.03 16.15 -30.99
N LYS A 206 -23.95 16.21 -30.18
CA LYS A 206 -23.06 17.38 -30.00
C LYS A 206 -21.74 17.23 -30.75
N ASP A 207 -21.03 18.34 -30.94
CA ASP A 207 -19.77 18.41 -31.68
C ASP A 207 -18.60 17.76 -30.91
N VAL A 208 -17.84 16.87 -31.58
CA VAL A 208 -16.79 16.01 -30.99
C VAL A 208 -15.63 16.81 -30.38
N THR A 209 -15.43 18.06 -30.83
CA THR A 209 -14.27 18.88 -30.46
C THR A 209 -14.34 19.51 -29.06
N GLU A 210 -15.52 19.57 -28.44
CA GLU A 210 -15.66 20.15 -27.08
C GLU A 210 -15.35 19.14 -25.95
N HIS A 211 -15.22 17.84 -26.25
CA HIS A 211 -15.05 16.78 -25.23
C HIS A 211 -13.63 16.21 -25.12
N ILE A 212 -12.70 16.66 -25.97
CA ILE A 212 -11.27 16.38 -25.81
C ILE A 212 -10.68 17.43 -24.85
N GLY A 213 -11.24 17.53 -23.64
CA GLY A 213 -10.67 18.32 -22.54
C GLY A 213 -9.33 17.74 -22.09
N GLU A 214 -8.72 18.35 -21.06
CA GLU A 214 -7.44 17.90 -20.50
C GLU A 214 -7.44 16.39 -20.27
N ILE A 215 -6.62 15.68 -21.04
CA ILE A 215 -6.46 14.23 -20.97
C ILE A 215 -5.57 13.94 -19.76
N GLU A 216 -6.16 14.10 -18.58
CA GLU A 216 -5.53 13.75 -17.32
C GLU A 216 -5.67 12.25 -17.05
N GLY A 217 -4.73 11.70 -16.28
CA GLY A 217 -4.72 10.31 -15.84
C GLY A 217 -4.05 9.34 -16.81
N THR A 218 -4.15 8.06 -16.46
CA THR A 218 -3.56 6.93 -17.20
C THR A 218 -4.59 5.82 -17.40
N VAL A 219 -4.28 4.87 -18.28
CA VAL A 219 -5.13 3.69 -18.49
C VAL A 219 -5.20 2.76 -17.27
N PHE A 220 -4.27 2.88 -16.32
CA PHE A 220 -4.16 1.99 -15.17
C PHE A 220 -4.75 2.57 -13.87
N ASP A 221 -5.21 3.82 -13.87
CA ASP A 221 -5.62 4.53 -12.64
C ASP A 221 -6.63 3.76 -11.79
N GLU A 222 -7.66 3.17 -12.42
CA GLU A 222 -8.68 2.38 -11.72
C GLU A 222 -8.09 1.09 -11.13
N ALA A 223 -7.28 0.37 -11.91
CA ALA A 223 -6.64 -0.86 -11.46
C ALA A 223 -5.67 -0.59 -10.30
N VAL A 224 -4.83 0.45 -10.42
CA VAL A 224 -3.92 0.89 -9.36
C VAL A 224 -4.72 1.30 -8.12
N ALA A 225 -5.82 2.05 -8.26
CA ALA A 225 -6.65 2.43 -7.12
C ALA A 225 -7.19 1.22 -6.35
N LEU A 226 -7.60 0.15 -7.04
CA LEU A 226 -8.02 -1.11 -6.42
C LEU A 226 -6.87 -1.84 -5.72
N LEU A 227 -5.68 -1.89 -6.33
CA LEU A 227 -4.49 -2.48 -5.70
C LEU A 227 -4.07 -1.71 -4.44
N ARG A 228 -4.05 -0.38 -4.50
CA ARG A 228 -3.71 0.50 -3.35
C ARG A 228 -4.72 0.42 -2.22
N ARG A 229 -6.00 0.25 -2.55
CA ARG A 229 -7.03 0.01 -1.54
C ARG A 229 -6.75 -1.29 -0.79
N LEU A 230 -6.44 -2.36 -1.50
CA LEU A 230 -6.06 -3.63 -0.88
C LEU A 230 -4.77 -3.49 -0.06
N GLU A 231 -3.74 -2.83 -0.59
CA GLU A 231 -2.50 -2.50 0.15
C GLU A 231 -2.82 -1.87 1.51
N LYS A 232 -3.67 -0.85 1.52
CA LYS A 232 -4.09 -0.16 2.75
C LYS A 232 -4.85 -1.06 3.71
N GLU A 233 -5.77 -1.89 3.20
CA GLU A 233 -6.54 -2.84 4.02
C GLU A 233 -5.59 -3.83 4.74
N LEU A 234 -4.60 -4.39 4.05
CA LEU A 234 -3.65 -5.34 4.62
C LEU A 234 -2.64 -4.69 5.59
N VAL A 235 -2.16 -3.48 5.30
CA VAL A 235 -1.31 -2.73 6.25
C VAL A 235 -2.06 -2.49 7.55
N ASN A 236 -3.35 -2.12 7.47
CA ASN A 236 -4.16 -1.91 8.65
C ASN A 236 -4.33 -3.20 9.45
N GLU A 237 -4.64 -4.31 8.78
CA GLU A 237 -4.83 -5.61 9.42
C GLU A 237 -3.58 -6.09 10.17
N ILE A 238 -2.41 -6.04 9.52
CA ILE A 238 -1.13 -6.39 10.16
C ILE A 238 -0.88 -5.49 11.37
N SER A 239 -1.09 -4.17 11.22
CA SER A 239 -0.82 -3.20 12.29
C SER A 239 -1.78 -3.40 13.48
N ASP A 240 -3.05 -3.64 13.22
CA ASP A 240 -4.07 -3.87 14.24
C ASP A 240 -3.82 -5.18 15.00
N SER A 241 -3.42 -6.25 14.29
CA SER A 241 -3.03 -7.52 14.91
C SER A 241 -1.83 -7.35 15.83
N VAL A 242 -0.77 -6.67 15.36
CA VAL A 242 0.43 -6.38 16.16
C VAL A 242 0.09 -5.54 17.39
N ALA A 243 -0.73 -4.50 17.22
CA ALA A 243 -1.15 -3.67 18.35
C ALA A 243 -1.96 -4.46 19.37
N LEU A 244 -2.85 -5.35 18.93
CA LEU A 244 -3.65 -6.21 19.81
C LEU A 244 -2.76 -7.14 20.65
N ASP A 245 -1.77 -7.78 20.04
CA ASP A 245 -0.85 -8.68 20.74
C ASP A 245 -0.06 -7.95 21.82
N VAL A 246 0.51 -6.78 21.48
CA VAL A 246 1.27 -6.00 22.44
C VAL A 246 0.37 -5.46 23.56
N LYS A 247 -0.83 -4.96 23.22
CA LYS A 247 -1.84 -4.54 24.21
C LYS A 247 -2.20 -5.70 25.14
N ALA A 248 -2.33 -6.93 24.64
CA ALA A 248 -2.60 -8.10 25.48
C ALA A 248 -1.49 -8.36 26.52
N LYS A 249 -0.22 -8.06 26.21
CA LYS A 249 0.92 -8.16 27.15
C LYS A 249 0.98 -7.05 28.20
N SER A 250 0.19 -5.98 28.05
CA SER A 250 0.22 -4.81 28.93
C SER A 250 -0.71 -4.90 30.15
N ARG A 251 -1.48 -5.99 30.32
CA ARG A 251 -2.52 -6.11 31.35
C ARG A 251 -2.06 -5.73 32.76
N SER A 252 -0.90 -6.24 33.19
CA SER A 252 -0.36 -5.95 34.53
C SER A 252 0.07 -4.49 34.67
N TYR A 253 0.70 -3.93 33.64
CA TYR A 253 1.16 -2.54 33.59
C TYR A 253 0.02 -1.52 33.77
N ARG A 254 -1.13 -1.79 33.14
CA ARG A 254 -2.33 -0.93 33.24
C ARG A 254 -2.87 -0.80 34.66
N THR A 255 -2.63 -1.81 35.51
CA THR A 255 -3.19 -1.90 36.87
C THR A 255 -2.17 -1.68 37.97
N ASP A 256 -0.97 -1.19 37.62
CA ASP A 256 0.04 -0.89 38.63
C ASP A 256 -0.44 0.16 39.61
N LYS A 257 0.14 0.11 40.81
CA LYS A 257 -0.18 1.05 41.88
C LYS A 257 0.58 2.37 41.69
N TRP A 258 0.26 3.07 40.60
CA TRP A 258 0.86 4.36 40.22
C TRP A 258 0.78 5.42 41.33
N PHE A 259 -0.27 5.38 42.16
CA PHE A 259 -0.44 6.26 43.33
C PHE A 259 0.49 5.95 44.52
N ALA A 260 1.20 4.82 44.50
CA ALA A 260 2.04 4.34 45.60
C ALA A 260 3.50 4.06 45.17
N MET A 261 3.91 4.58 44.00
CA MET A 261 5.29 4.44 43.53
C MET A 261 6.23 5.40 44.29
N GLN A 262 7.48 4.97 44.47
CA GLN A 262 8.52 5.76 45.13
C GLN A 262 9.02 6.88 44.21
N SER A 263 9.38 8.03 44.77
CA SER A 263 9.95 9.12 43.97
C SER A 263 11.39 8.79 43.56
N ALA A 264 11.84 9.37 42.44
CA ALA A 264 13.24 9.32 42.00
C ALA A 264 14.24 9.80 43.06
N LYS A 265 13.81 10.58 44.06
CA LYS A 265 14.64 11.01 45.20
C LYS A 265 14.89 9.90 46.23
N GLU A 266 14.04 8.88 46.25
CA GLU A 266 14.05 7.78 47.22
C GLU A 266 14.74 6.52 46.66
N VAL A 267 15.00 6.49 45.35
CA VAL A 267 15.59 5.35 44.63
C VAL A 267 16.92 5.76 43.98
N ALA A 268 17.89 4.84 43.96
CA ALA A 268 19.22 5.11 43.39
C ALA A 268 19.20 5.41 41.88
N SER A 269 18.32 4.75 41.12
CA SER A 269 18.11 4.97 39.69
C SER A 269 16.77 4.38 39.26
N LEU A 270 16.01 5.10 38.44
CA LEU A 270 14.82 4.55 37.79
C LEU A 270 15.22 3.51 36.74
N SER A 271 14.39 2.48 36.60
CA SER A 271 14.45 1.45 35.56
C SER A 271 13.07 1.30 34.94
N VAL A 272 12.98 0.61 33.80
CA VAL A 272 11.68 0.29 33.20
C VAL A 272 10.81 -0.47 34.21
N THR A 273 9.53 -0.11 34.30
CA THR A 273 8.58 -0.78 35.20
C THR A 273 8.48 -2.28 34.86
N PRO A 274 8.76 -3.19 35.81
CA PRO A 274 8.85 -4.64 35.51
C PRO A 274 7.59 -5.26 34.90
N SER A 275 6.40 -4.77 35.29
CA SER A 275 5.10 -5.20 34.77
C SER A 275 4.89 -4.82 33.29
N GLY A 276 5.57 -3.77 32.82
CA GLY A 276 5.52 -3.27 31.44
C GLY A 276 6.55 -3.91 30.53
N CYS A 277 7.59 -4.56 31.07
CA CYS A 277 8.63 -5.23 30.29
C CYS A 277 8.08 -6.18 29.22
N PRO A 278 7.09 -7.07 29.50
CA PRO A 278 6.54 -7.96 28.48
C PRO A 278 5.92 -7.22 27.28
N MET A 279 5.23 -6.11 27.53
CA MET A 279 4.63 -5.26 26.49
C MET A 279 5.72 -4.61 25.63
N PHE A 280 6.74 -4.01 26.25
CA PHE A 280 7.80 -3.31 25.52
C PHE A 280 8.72 -4.26 24.75
N GLN A 281 8.99 -5.44 25.29
CA GLN A 281 9.73 -6.49 24.59
C GLN A 281 8.96 -6.97 23.37
N GLU A 282 7.66 -7.27 23.52
CA GLU A 282 6.79 -7.65 22.40
C GLU A 282 6.78 -6.55 21.32
N LEU A 283 6.61 -5.28 21.72
CA LEU A 283 6.64 -4.15 20.79
C LEU A 283 7.95 -4.08 19.99
N GLY A 284 9.09 -4.17 20.68
CA GLY A 284 10.40 -4.15 20.05
C GLY A 284 10.59 -5.31 19.06
N THR A 285 10.19 -6.52 19.45
CA THR A 285 10.24 -7.69 18.58
C THR A 285 9.35 -7.53 17.35
N ARG A 286 8.09 -7.12 17.53
CA ARG A 286 7.15 -6.97 16.40
C ARG A 286 7.54 -5.83 15.46
N LEU A 287 8.06 -4.71 15.97
CA LEU A 287 8.61 -3.62 15.14
C LEU A 287 9.78 -4.11 14.28
N HIS A 288 10.68 -4.91 14.86
CA HIS A 288 11.78 -5.50 14.09
C HIS A 288 11.28 -6.46 13.01
N VAL A 289 10.34 -7.35 13.33
CA VAL A 289 9.76 -8.26 12.34
C VAL A 289 9.05 -7.49 11.23
N LEU A 290 8.31 -6.42 11.54
CA LEU A 290 7.70 -5.54 10.53
C LEU A 290 8.75 -4.90 9.62
N HIS A 291 9.84 -4.39 10.19
CA HIS A 291 10.95 -3.80 9.43
C HIS A 291 11.61 -4.82 8.50
N GLU A 292 11.81 -6.06 8.96
CA GLU A 292 12.40 -7.15 8.16
C GLU A 292 11.43 -7.72 7.12
N ALA A 293 10.12 -7.67 7.36
CA ALA A 293 9.12 -8.23 6.45
C ALA A 293 8.65 -7.25 5.36
N LEU A 294 8.46 -5.95 5.67
CA LEU A 294 7.83 -4.98 4.77
C LEU A 294 8.82 -4.04 4.08
N THR A 295 8.53 -3.58 2.86
CA THR A 295 9.32 -2.50 2.24
C THR A 295 9.27 -1.22 3.08
N LEU A 296 10.26 -0.35 2.94
CA LEU A 296 10.37 0.87 3.75
C LEU A 296 9.10 1.75 3.73
N PRO A 297 8.44 2.01 2.57
CA PRO A 297 7.19 2.78 2.54
C PRO A 297 6.04 2.11 3.31
N LEU A 298 5.92 0.78 3.20
CA LEU A 298 4.88 0.01 3.90
C LEU A 298 5.15 -0.05 5.41
N PHE A 299 6.40 -0.30 5.80
CA PHE A 299 6.84 -0.21 7.19
C PHE A 299 6.55 1.17 7.77
N HIS A 300 6.78 2.24 7.00
CA HIS A 300 6.45 3.61 7.39
C HIS A 300 4.97 3.86 7.65
N GLN A 301 4.09 3.22 6.88
CA GLN A 301 2.64 3.28 7.14
C GLN A 301 2.29 2.51 8.41
N ALA A 302 2.80 1.28 8.54
CA ALA A 302 2.51 0.39 9.65
C ALA A 302 2.96 0.96 11.00
N TRP A 303 4.22 1.42 11.12
CA TRP A 303 4.70 1.95 12.40
C TRP A 303 3.99 3.25 12.80
N LYS A 304 3.57 4.08 11.83
CA LYS A 304 2.81 5.31 12.13
C LYS A 304 1.44 4.99 12.71
N GLN A 305 0.77 3.99 12.14
CA GLN A 305 -0.49 3.48 12.67
C GLN A 305 -0.29 2.90 14.08
N LEU A 306 0.75 2.09 14.28
CA LEU A 306 1.10 1.57 15.61
C LEU A 306 1.37 2.70 16.61
N ALA A 307 2.15 3.72 16.24
CA ALA A 307 2.44 4.86 17.10
C ALA A 307 1.16 5.59 17.53
N CYS A 308 0.26 5.89 16.58
CA CYS A 308 -1.02 6.50 16.86
C CYS A 308 -1.89 5.64 17.79
N GLN A 309 -1.97 4.33 17.55
CA GLN A 309 -2.72 3.42 18.40
C GLN A 309 -2.16 3.32 19.82
N PHE A 310 -0.84 3.36 19.98
CA PHE A 310 -0.20 3.32 21.29
C PHE A 310 -0.30 4.65 22.03
N ASP A 311 -0.21 5.78 21.32
CA ASP A 311 -0.42 7.10 21.89
C ASP A 311 -1.82 7.20 22.53
N GLN A 312 -2.84 6.76 21.80
CA GLN A 312 -4.22 6.68 22.30
C GLN A 312 -4.38 5.64 23.42
N PHE A 313 -3.87 4.43 23.22
CA PHE A 313 -3.96 3.34 24.21
C PHE A 313 -3.35 3.70 25.56
N LEU A 314 -2.14 4.28 25.57
CA LEU A 314 -1.47 4.65 26.82
C LEU A 314 -2.19 5.79 27.53
N LEU A 315 -2.76 6.74 26.79
CA LEU A 315 -3.60 7.77 27.37
C LEU A 315 -4.87 7.14 28.01
N GLU A 316 -5.64 6.39 27.22
CA GLU A 316 -6.98 5.93 27.62
C GLU A 316 -6.95 4.81 28.64
N GLU A 317 -6.07 3.82 28.47
CA GLU A 317 -6.07 2.59 29.26
C GLU A 317 -4.98 2.54 30.35
N VAL A 318 -4.11 3.56 30.42
CA VAL A 318 -3.13 3.70 31.52
C VAL A 318 -3.33 5.01 32.26
N VAL A 319 -3.26 6.17 31.58
CA VAL A 319 -3.30 7.47 32.26
C VAL A 319 -4.69 7.80 32.80
N LEU A 320 -5.72 7.74 31.97
CA LEU A 320 -7.06 8.20 32.36
C LEU A 320 -7.81 7.27 33.33
N VAL A 321 -7.32 6.04 33.53
CA VAL A 321 -7.92 5.04 34.42
C VAL A 321 -7.19 4.90 35.75
N ASN A 322 -6.05 5.59 35.95
CA ASN A 322 -5.24 5.51 37.16
C ASN A 322 -5.08 6.87 37.84
N HIS A 323 -4.75 6.82 39.14
CA HIS A 323 -4.30 7.96 39.91
C HIS A 323 -2.78 7.90 40.09
N PHE A 324 -2.12 9.05 40.05
CA PHE A 324 -0.66 9.16 40.08
C PHE A 324 -0.22 9.98 41.27
N ASN A 325 0.75 9.47 42.04
CA ASN A 325 1.55 10.31 42.91
C ASN A 325 2.77 10.84 42.12
N ILE A 326 3.59 11.68 42.76
CA ILE A 326 4.79 12.25 42.11
C ILE A 326 5.71 11.15 41.56
N GLY A 327 5.97 10.09 42.34
CA GLY A 327 6.83 8.99 41.90
C GLY A 327 6.26 8.20 40.72
N GLY A 328 4.94 7.98 40.68
CA GLY A 328 4.28 7.31 39.58
C GLY A 328 4.28 8.13 38.29
N ALA A 329 4.11 9.45 38.41
CA ALA A 329 4.25 10.37 37.29
C ALA A 329 5.68 10.38 36.72
N GLU A 330 6.69 10.39 37.60
CA GLU A 330 8.12 10.29 37.23
C GLU A 330 8.43 8.94 36.56
N GLN A 331 7.90 7.84 37.09
CA GLN A 331 8.10 6.49 36.55
C GLN A 331 7.44 6.31 35.18
N LEU A 332 6.20 6.80 34.99
CA LEU A 332 5.54 6.78 33.68
C LEU A 332 6.36 7.59 32.66
N GLN A 333 6.82 8.79 33.03
CA GLN A 333 7.67 9.59 32.15
C GLN A 333 8.96 8.84 31.79
N TYR A 334 9.58 8.13 32.73
CA TYR A 334 10.75 7.30 32.46
C TYR A 334 10.44 6.19 31.46
N ASP A 335 9.37 5.40 31.68
CA ASP A 335 8.98 4.32 30.78
C ASP A 335 8.72 4.82 29.35
N ILE A 336 8.10 5.99 29.20
CA ILE A 336 7.81 6.57 27.89
C ILE A 336 9.08 7.12 27.22
N PHE A 337 9.82 7.99 27.90
CA PHE A 337 10.94 8.72 27.28
C PHE A 337 12.23 7.90 27.20
N ARG A 338 12.44 6.95 28.11
CA ARG A 338 13.66 6.15 28.19
C ARG A 338 13.48 4.73 27.66
N ASN A 339 12.26 4.32 27.30
CA ASN A 339 12.02 3.01 26.74
C ASN A 339 11.12 3.03 25.48
N LEU A 340 9.86 3.48 25.57
CA LEU A 340 8.95 3.50 24.42
C LEU A 340 9.53 4.28 23.22
N PHE A 341 9.95 5.54 23.45
CA PHE A 341 10.49 6.37 22.39
C PHE A 341 11.78 5.79 21.79
N PRO A 342 12.77 5.33 22.57
CA PRO A 342 13.93 4.63 22.02
C PRO A 342 13.61 3.39 21.17
N LEU A 343 12.56 2.62 21.47
CA LEU A 343 12.16 1.46 20.63
C LEU A 343 11.79 1.90 19.20
N PHE A 344 11.00 2.97 19.06
CA PHE A 344 10.71 3.58 17.76
C PHE A 344 11.93 4.33 17.20
N GLY A 345 12.78 4.89 18.08
CA GLY A 345 14.01 5.60 17.74
C GLY A 345 15.07 4.76 17.04
N LEU A 346 14.96 3.43 17.08
CA LEU A 346 15.78 2.52 16.28
C LEU A 346 15.52 2.67 14.78
N TYR A 347 14.33 3.12 14.39
CA TYR A 347 13.88 3.20 13.00
C TYR A 347 13.53 4.63 12.56
N ILE A 348 13.18 5.51 13.51
CA ILE A 348 12.54 6.79 13.23
C ILE A 348 13.30 7.92 13.91
N SER A 349 13.47 9.02 13.19
CA SER A 349 13.97 10.27 13.77
C SER A 349 12.86 10.98 14.55
N LYS A 350 13.14 11.40 15.79
CA LYS A 350 12.21 12.13 16.68
C LYS A 350 10.88 11.40 16.94
N PRO A 351 10.93 10.18 17.51
CA PRO A 351 9.75 9.36 17.78
C PRO A 351 8.70 10.09 18.61
N GLU A 352 9.09 10.96 19.54
CA GLU A 352 8.21 11.74 20.42
C GLU A 352 7.20 12.64 19.70
N SER A 353 7.40 12.93 18.42
CA SER A 353 6.46 13.71 17.60
C SER A 353 5.23 12.92 17.16
N PHE A 354 5.30 11.58 17.19
CA PHE A 354 4.21 10.67 16.84
C PHE A 354 3.41 10.20 18.04
N PHE A 355 3.78 10.66 19.23
CA PHE A 355 3.14 10.35 20.51
C PHE A 355 2.71 11.62 21.27
N PRO A 356 1.96 12.55 20.63
CA PRO A 356 1.63 13.81 21.25
C PRO A 356 0.81 13.64 22.54
N LEU A 357 -0.16 12.73 22.58
CA LEU A 357 -1.09 12.61 23.71
C LEU A 357 -0.40 12.11 24.97
N ILE A 358 0.37 11.02 24.89
CA ILE A 358 1.08 10.48 26.06
C ILE A 358 2.23 11.39 26.49
N LYS A 359 2.86 12.09 25.55
CA LYS A 359 3.87 13.11 25.85
C LYS A 359 3.27 14.27 26.63
N GLU A 360 2.14 14.81 26.17
CA GLU A 360 1.42 15.90 26.84
C GLU A 360 0.87 15.45 28.19
N ALA A 361 0.38 14.21 28.31
CA ALA A 361 -0.01 13.62 29.59
C ALA A 361 1.16 13.58 30.59
N CYS A 362 2.35 13.19 30.16
CA CYS A 362 3.55 13.21 31.00
C CYS A 362 3.91 14.64 31.47
N VAL A 363 3.69 15.67 30.63
CA VAL A 363 3.90 17.08 31.02
C VAL A 363 2.93 17.48 32.13
N LEU A 364 1.63 17.20 31.97
CA LEU A 364 0.60 17.55 32.97
C LEU A 364 0.78 16.80 34.30
N LEU A 365 1.14 15.52 34.24
CA LEU A 365 1.39 14.71 35.44
C LEU A 365 2.65 15.14 36.21
N ASN A 366 3.62 15.78 35.56
CA ASN A 366 4.89 16.18 36.17
C ASN A 366 5.04 17.70 36.37
N ILE A 367 4.02 18.51 36.05
CA ILE A 367 4.04 19.94 36.36
C ILE A 367 4.06 20.17 37.89
N LEU A 368 4.63 21.28 38.33
CA LEU A 368 4.68 21.65 39.75
C LEU A 368 3.26 21.83 40.30
N ILE A 369 3.01 21.38 41.54
CA ILE A 369 1.68 21.40 42.17
C ILE A 369 1.00 22.78 42.10
N GLY A 370 1.71 23.85 42.45
CA GLY A 370 1.15 25.21 42.38
C GLY A 370 0.77 25.61 40.96
N SER A 371 1.56 25.22 39.96
CA SER A 371 1.22 25.42 38.54
C SER A 371 0.04 24.54 38.11
N ALA A 372 -0.06 23.30 38.61
CA ALA A 372 -1.17 22.39 38.34
C ALA A 372 -2.50 22.95 38.85
N MET A 373 -2.53 23.48 40.08
CA MET A 373 -3.72 24.07 40.68
C MET A 373 -4.17 25.33 39.93
N LEU A 374 -3.25 26.24 39.63
CA LEU A 374 -3.55 27.44 38.85
C LEU A 374 -4.05 27.10 37.45
N LEU A 375 -3.43 26.10 36.81
CA LEU A 375 -3.86 25.60 35.51
C LEU A 375 -5.27 25.00 35.60
N LEU A 376 -5.57 24.19 36.62
CA LEU A 376 -6.88 23.59 36.81
C LEU A 376 -7.97 24.65 37.00
N ASP A 377 -7.73 25.66 37.84
CA ASP A 377 -8.68 26.76 38.07
C ASP A 377 -8.91 27.58 36.79
N ALA A 378 -7.84 27.89 36.06
CA ALA A 378 -7.92 28.61 34.80
C ALA A 378 -8.70 27.82 33.74
N LEU A 379 -8.47 26.50 33.63
CA LEU A 379 -9.19 25.65 32.67
C LEU A 379 -10.68 25.49 33.01
N ASN A 380 -11.05 25.43 34.29
CA ASN A 380 -12.45 25.33 34.72
C ASN A 380 -13.25 26.62 34.51
N THR A 381 -12.58 27.77 34.41
CA THR A 381 -13.21 29.10 34.31
C THR A 381 -13.17 29.69 32.90
N SER A 382 -12.31 29.15 32.02
CA SER A 382 -12.13 29.63 30.65
C SER A 382 -13.12 28.97 29.68
N ASP A 383 -13.38 29.63 28.56
CA ASP A 383 -14.05 29.00 27.42
C ASP A 383 -13.08 28.07 26.67
N GLU A 384 -13.57 27.26 25.73
CA GLU A 384 -12.77 26.23 25.06
C GLU A 384 -11.58 26.82 24.28
N VAL A 385 -11.73 28.02 23.71
CA VAL A 385 -10.68 28.67 22.92
C VAL A 385 -9.56 29.16 23.84
N THR A 386 -9.89 29.92 24.88
CA THR A 386 -8.90 30.40 25.85
C THR A 386 -8.26 29.24 26.60
N ALA A 387 -9.02 28.18 26.93
CA ALA A 387 -8.45 26.98 27.55
C ALA A 387 -7.38 26.30 26.66
N LYS A 388 -7.58 26.25 25.34
CA LYS A 388 -6.57 25.73 24.41
C LYS A 388 -5.32 26.59 24.34
N GLU A 389 -5.46 27.91 24.41
CA GLU A 389 -4.31 28.84 24.45
C GLU A 389 -3.50 28.65 25.75
N ILE A 390 -4.18 28.56 26.89
CA ILE A 390 -3.55 28.29 28.20
C ILE A 390 -2.80 26.94 28.18
N LEU A 391 -3.39 25.91 27.59
CA LEU A 391 -2.72 24.61 27.43
C LEU A 391 -1.48 24.71 26.54
N ALA A 392 -1.55 25.49 25.46
CA ALA A 392 -0.41 25.67 24.56
C ALA A 392 0.80 26.32 25.27
N ASP A 393 0.56 27.23 26.23
CA ASP A 393 1.62 27.88 27.02
C ASP A 393 2.40 26.90 27.91
N VAL A 394 1.77 25.79 28.31
CA VAL A 394 2.42 24.71 29.07
C VAL A 394 2.91 23.56 28.18
N GLY A 395 2.87 23.72 26.86
CA GLY A 395 3.35 22.73 25.89
C GLY A 395 2.35 21.61 25.57
N VAL A 396 1.05 21.84 25.82
CA VAL A 396 -0.05 20.93 25.49
C VAL A 396 -0.81 21.49 24.29
N HIS A 397 -0.72 20.82 23.13
CA HIS A 397 -1.24 21.34 21.86
C HIS A 397 -2.28 20.44 21.21
N LYS A 398 -2.27 19.13 21.48
CA LYS A 398 -3.14 18.14 20.82
C LYS A 398 -4.30 17.70 21.69
N MET A 399 -4.10 17.63 22.99
CA MET A 399 -5.11 17.22 23.96
C MET A 399 -6.22 18.28 24.12
N SER A 400 -7.46 17.83 24.34
CA SER A 400 -8.58 18.73 24.64
C SER A 400 -8.55 19.22 26.10
N PRO A 401 -9.12 20.40 26.40
CA PRO A 401 -9.25 20.91 27.77
C PRO A 401 -9.84 19.92 28.76
N ASP A 402 -10.93 19.23 28.38
CA ASP A 402 -11.60 18.25 29.25
C ASP A 402 -10.70 17.08 29.63
N VAL A 403 -9.87 16.60 28.69
CA VAL A 403 -8.94 15.51 28.96
C VAL A 403 -7.80 16.00 29.85
N ALA A 404 -7.27 17.21 29.59
CA ALA A 404 -6.22 17.80 30.42
C ALA A 404 -6.69 17.99 31.87
N ILE A 405 -7.92 18.48 32.09
CA ILE A 405 -8.53 18.60 33.41
C ILE A 405 -8.56 17.25 34.12
N LYS A 406 -9.03 16.18 33.44
CA LYS A 406 -9.08 14.83 34.01
C LYS A 406 -7.70 14.32 34.43
N ILE A 407 -6.66 14.59 33.65
CA ILE A 407 -5.28 14.20 33.99
C ILE A 407 -4.77 14.97 35.20
N ILE A 408 -5.00 16.28 35.28
CA ILE A 408 -4.57 17.07 36.45
C ILE A 408 -5.30 16.57 37.70
N GLN A 409 -6.60 16.31 37.58
CA GLN A 409 -7.43 15.77 38.66
C GLN A 409 -7.08 14.32 39.04
N SER A 410 -6.37 13.56 38.21
CA SER A 410 -5.96 12.20 38.57
C SER A 410 -4.75 12.19 39.52
N ARG A 411 -4.06 13.32 39.68
CA ARG A 411 -2.91 13.45 40.57
C ARG A 411 -3.35 13.42 42.03
N THR A 412 -2.71 12.58 42.85
CA THR A 412 -3.06 12.45 44.26
C THR A 412 -2.77 13.71 45.06
N ASP A 413 -1.75 14.47 44.69
CA ASP A 413 -1.38 15.71 45.37
C ASP A 413 -2.36 16.87 45.10
N VAL A 414 -3.16 16.79 44.04
CA VAL A 414 -4.23 17.75 43.72
C VAL A 414 -5.56 17.36 44.38
N ILE A 415 -5.84 16.06 44.56
CA ILE A 415 -7.11 15.56 45.14
C ILE A 415 -7.21 15.82 46.65
N TYR A 416 -6.08 15.79 47.37
CA TYR A 416 -6.05 15.77 48.83
C TYR A 416 -5.63 17.12 49.46
N GLU A 417 -5.58 18.21 48.68
CA GLU A 417 -5.55 19.60 49.17
C GLU A 417 -6.93 20.24 49.02
#